data_AF-A0A662ASJ9-F1
#
_entry.id   AF-A0A662ASJ9-F1
#
_cell.length_a   1.000
_cell.length_b   1.000
_cell.length_c   1.000
_cell.angle_alpha   90.00
_cell.angle_beta   90.00
_cell.angle_gamma   90.00
#
_symmetry.space_group_name_H-M   'P 1'
#
loop_
_entity.id
_entity.type
_entity.pdbx_description
1 polymer ?
#
loop_
_entity_poly.entity_id
_entity_poly.type
_entity_poly.pdbx_seq_one_letter_code
_entity_poly.pdbx_strand_id
1 'polypeptide(L)'
;MKITTILSLLFLLNTVQLQAQIEYDTYLPERVYPKDITVGAQNYEKYLPLLKNKNIAILGNQTSMVDDIHLVDFLLSKGVAIKKVMSPEHGFRGNAGAGEHVADGKDAKTGLPIISLYGNHRKPTKEDLDSIDVVVFDLQDVGTRFYTYISTLQYLMEACAEHQVKVIVLDRPNPNGYFVDGPILESKYKSFVGMQPIPIVHGMTVGEYALMLNGEGWLKDSVKCDLEVISIIGYRHAQLYQLPIKPSPNLPTMESIYLYPTLCLFEGTVMSIGRGTKKPFELVGHPDLKEFDTIFTPQPIIGVAPHPKLESQPCKGYSLSYYAKNRTTYEKSINIYWIATAYFKLGGKDEFFTSFFDKLAGTDKFRKQIIAGKTEQEIRASWHEGINNFKIIRKKYLLYPDFE
;
A
#
# COMPACT_ATOMS: atom_id res chain seq x y z
N MET A 1 14.27 -55.49 31.28
CA MET A 1 14.81 -54.11 31.37
C MET A 1 14.96 -53.38 30.04
N LYS A 2 14.72 -53.99 28.85
CA LYS A 2 14.87 -53.31 27.55
C LYS A 2 13.57 -52.79 26.90
N ILE A 3 12.39 -53.29 27.32
CA ILE A 3 11.10 -52.92 26.69
C ILE A 3 10.54 -51.62 27.29
N THR A 4 10.70 -51.38 28.59
CA THR A 4 10.24 -50.16 29.26
C THR A 4 10.93 -48.92 28.72
N THR A 5 12.23 -48.99 28.41
CA THR A 5 13.03 -47.87 27.87
C THR A 5 12.60 -47.45 26.46
N ILE A 6 12.12 -48.39 25.63
CA ILE A 6 11.68 -48.10 24.25
C ILE A 6 10.31 -47.40 24.25
N LEU A 7 9.40 -47.81 25.14
CA LEU A 7 8.10 -47.16 25.33
C LEU A 7 8.24 -45.73 25.89
N SER A 8 9.20 -45.50 26.80
CA SER A 8 9.52 -44.16 27.29
C SER A 8 10.06 -43.26 26.18
N LEU A 9 10.93 -43.78 25.30
CA LEU A 9 11.49 -43.03 24.18
C LEU A 9 10.45 -42.65 23.13
N LEU A 10 9.53 -43.57 22.80
CA LEU A 10 8.42 -43.33 21.87
C LEU A 10 7.41 -42.31 22.43
N PHE A 11 7.16 -42.31 23.73
CA PHE A 11 6.28 -41.33 24.38
C PHE A 11 6.94 -39.94 24.39
N LEU A 12 8.24 -39.86 24.72
CA LEU A 12 9.03 -38.63 24.65
C LEU A 12 9.11 -38.03 23.25
N LEU A 13 9.31 -38.85 22.21
CA LEU A 13 9.33 -38.41 20.81
C LEU A 13 7.97 -37.86 20.35
N ASN A 14 6.86 -38.51 20.73
CA ASN A 14 5.52 -38.02 20.41
C ASN A 14 5.18 -36.72 21.16
N THR A 15 5.61 -36.57 22.43
CA THR A 15 5.40 -35.32 23.17
C THR A 15 6.22 -34.17 22.61
N VAL A 16 7.47 -34.40 22.16
CA VAL A 16 8.31 -33.36 21.55
C VAL A 16 7.77 -32.95 20.18
N GLN A 17 7.28 -33.89 19.36
CA GLN A 17 6.61 -33.56 18.09
C GLN A 17 5.32 -32.78 18.30
N LEU A 18 4.50 -33.16 19.28
CA LEU A 18 3.24 -32.46 19.57
C LEU A 18 3.50 -31.04 20.11
N GLN A 19 4.53 -30.87 20.94
CA GLN A 19 4.89 -29.57 21.51
C GLN A 19 5.54 -28.64 20.47
N ALA A 20 6.36 -29.18 19.56
CA ALA A 20 6.88 -28.43 18.41
C ALA A 20 5.77 -28.05 17.41
N GLN A 21 4.76 -28.90 17.21
CA GLN A 21 3.59 -28.60 16.37
C GLN A 21 2.70 -27.51 17.01
N ILE A 22 2.49 -27.57 18.34
CA ILE A 22 1.75 -26.55 19.09
C ILE A 22 2.51 -25.21 19.09
N GLU A 23 3.83 -25.21 19.25
CA GLU A 23 4.65 -24.00 19.06
C GLU A 23 4.54 -23.48 17.63
N TYR A 24 4.59 -24.34 16.61
CA TYR A 24 4.52 -23.92 15.21
C TYR A 24 3.17 -23.28 14.83
N ASP A 25 2.05 -23.80 15.36
CA ASP A 25 0.70 -23.24 15.15
C ASP A 25 0.45 -21.95 15.95
N THR A 26 1.25 -21.66 16.99
CA THR A 26 1.13 -20.41 17.79
C THR A 26 1.81 -19.17 17.20
N TYR A 27 2.55 -19.28 16.09
CA TYR A 27 3.34 -18.18 15.52
C TYR A 27 2.97 -17.74 14.09
N LEU A 28 1.86 -18.24 13.53
CA LEU A 28 1.34 -17.72 12.27
C LEU A 28 0.57 -16.42 12.51
N PRO A 29 0.88 -15.31 11.82
CA PRO A 29 0.13 -14.08 11.97
C PRO A 29 -1.32 -14.32 11.54
N GLU A 30 -2.23 -13.92 12.41
CA GLU A 30 -3.68 -14.09 12.23
C GLU A 30 -4.12 -13.38 10.94
N ARG A 31 -4.71 -14.14 10.01
CA ARG A 31 -5.38 -13.56 8.84
C ARG A 31 -6.76 -13.10 9.25
N VAL A 32 -7.08 -11.84 8.95
CA VAL A 32 -8.39 -11.25 9.22
C VAL A 32 -9.07 -10.86 7.92
N TYR A 33 -10.36 -11.13 7.85
CA TYR A 33 -11.19 -10.88 6.67
C TYR A 33 -12.18 -9.75 6.97
N PRO A 34 -12.83 -9.18 5.94
CA PRO A 34 -13.77 -8.06 6.11
C PRO A 34 -14.90 -8.31 7.12
N LYS A 35 -15.32 -9.57 7.28
CA LYS A 35 -16.37 -9.96 8.25
C LYS A 35 -15.90 -9.97 9.71
N ASP A 36 -14.59 -10.00 9.94
CA ASP A 36 -13.99 -10.15 11.28
C ASP A 36 -13.73 -8.78 11.94
N ILE A 37 -13.85 -7.69 11.18
CA ILE A 37 -13.59 -6.32 11.62
C ILE A 37 -14.69 -5.38 11.15
N THR A 38 -14.75 -4.17 11.73
CA THR A 38 -15.61 -3.08 11.24
C THR A 38 -14.73 -1.92 10.81
N VAL A 39 -14.63 -1.67 9.51
CA VAL A 39 -13.83 -0.55 8.97
C VAL A 39 -14.51 0.79 9.27
N GLY A 40 -13.77 1.90 9.17
CA GLY A 40 -14.29 3.23 9.49
C GLY A 40 -15.58 3.57 8.73
N ALA A 41 -15.70 3.12 7.47
CA ALA A 41 -16.88 3.35 6.66
C ALA A 41 -18.15 2.63 7.17
N GLN A 42 -18.00 1.47 7.84
CA GLN A 42 -19.10 0.74 8.46
C GLN A 42 -19.51 1.33 9.82
N ASN A 43 -18.66 2.14 10.45
CA ASN A 43 -18.94 2.79 11.72
C ASN A 43 -19.73 4.11 11.54
N TYR A 44 -20.81 4.06 10.74
CA TYR A 44 -21.52 5.24 10.26
C TYR A 44 -22.21 6.07 11.34
N GLU A 45 -22.53 5.47 12.48
CA GLU A 45 -23.09 6.19 13.63
C GLU A 45 -22.14 7.26 14.18
N LYS A 46 -20.83 7.09 13.97
CA LYS A 46 -19.81 8.06 14.40
C LYS A 46 -19.69 9.27 13.49
N TYR A 47 -19.92 9.11 12.19
CA TYR A 47 -19.72 10.21 11.23
C TYR A 47 -21.00 10.80 10.67
N LEU A 48 -22.13 10.06 10.56
CA LEU A 48 -23.38 10.63 10.02
C LEU A 48 -23.84 11.91 10.75
N PRO A 49 -23.75 12.02 12.09
CA PRO A 49 -24.05 13.28 12.78
C PRO A 49 -23.16 14.45 12.34
N LEU A 50 -21.90 14.18 11.99
CA LEU A 50 -20.93 15.18 11.54
C LEU A 50 -21.22 15.68 10.11
N LEU A 51 -21.93 14.89 9.31
CA LEU A 51 -22.31 15.24 7.93
C LEU A 51 -23.67 15.95 7.83
N LYS A 52 -24.42 16.04 8.93
CA LYS A 52 -25.76 16.62 8.93
C LYS A 52 -25.73 18.11 8.58
N ASN A 53 -26.55 18.52 7.62
CA ASN A 53 -26.65 19.91 7.14
C ASN A 53 -25.31 20.48 6.61
N LYS A 54 -24.43 19.62 6.10
CA LYS A 54 -23.15 20.00 5.50
C LYS A 54 -23.13 19.67 4.01
N ASN A 55 -22.42 20.48 3.24
CA ASN A 55 -22.09 20.21 1.84
C ASN A 55 -20.86 19.30 1.79
N ILE A 56 -21.05 18.07 1.32
CA ILE A 56 -20.04 17.02 1.39
C ILE A 56 -19.37 16.79 0.03
N ALA A 57 -18.05 16.65 0.03
CA ALA A 57 -17.34 15.96 -1.04
C ALA A 57 -16.78 14.63 -0.54
N ILE A 58 -16.70 13.62 -1.42
CA ILE A 58 -16.13 12.32 -1.10
C ILE A 58 -14.89 12.09 -1.96
N LEU A 59 -13.73 11.85 -1.37
CA LEU A 59 -12.55 11.33 -2.06
C LEU A 59 -12.52 9.80 -1.88
N GLY A 60 -12.81 9.09 -2.96
CA GLY A 60 -12.96 7.63 -2.96
C GLY A 60 -12.73 6.99 -4.32
N ASN A 61 -12.83 5.67 -4.37
CA ASN A 61 -12.73 4.86 -5.58
C ASN A 61 -13.54 3.56 -5.42
N GLN A 62 -13.32 2.56 -6.28
CA GLN A 62 -14.04 1.28 -6.23
C GLN A 62 -13.91 0.51 -4.92
N THR A 63 -12.93 0.85 -4.07
CA THR A 63 -12.72 0.23 -2.76
C THR A 63 -13.54 0.88 -1.64
N SER A 64 -14.17 2.03 -1.91
CA SER A 64 -14.95 2.81 -0.95
C SER A 64 -16.32 2.18 -0.71
N MET A 65 -16.33 1.01 -0.07
CA MET A 65 -17.53 0.21 0.19
C MET A 65 -17.91 0.24 1.67
N VAL A 66 -19.21 0.29 1.91
CA VAL A 66 -19.90 0.00 3.18
C VAL A 66 -20.69 -1.27 2.95
N ASP A 67 -20.20 -2.38 3.50
CA ASP A 67 -20.65 -3.73 3.15
C ASP A 67 -20.60 -3.93 1.62
N ASP A 68 -21.73 -4.25 0.98
CA ASP A 68 -21.84 -4.47 -0.45
C ASP A 68 -22.26 -3.23 -1.26
N ILE A 69 -22.36 -2.06 -0.60
CA ILE A 69 -22.83 -0.81 -1.22
C ILE A 69 -21.70 0.22 -1.23
N HIS A 70 -21.49 0.89 -2.35
CA HIS A 70 -20.51 1.97 -2.42
C HIS A 70 -20.89 3.13 -1.49
N LEU A 71 -19.91 3.71 -0.78
CA LEU A 71 -20.08 4.74 0.25
C LEU A 71 -21.00 5.89 -0.20
N VAL A 72 -20.78 6.43 -1.41
CA VAL A 72 -21.64 7.47 -1.97
C VAL A 72 -23.10 7.07 -2.07
N ASP A 73 -23.39 5.85 -2.53
CA ASP A 73 -24.77 5.37 -2.65
C ASP A 73 -25.39 5.17 -1.26
N PHE A 74 -24.61 4.65 -0.31
CA PHE A 74 -25.01 4.52 1.08
C PHE A 74 -25.36 5.88 1.70
N LEU A 75 -24.47 6.88 1.59
CA LEU A 75 -24.68 8.21 2.17
C LEU A 75 -25.87 8.93 1.53
N LEU A 76 -26.07 8.84 0.21
CA LEU A 76 -27.24 9.38 -0.46
C LEU A 76 -28.53 8.71 0.05
N SER A 77 -28.52 7.39 0.28
CA SER A 77 -29.67 6.68 0.88
C SER A 77 -30.00 7.13 2.31
N LYS A 78 -29.02 7.72 3.02
CA LYS A 78 -29.19 8.35 4.34
C LYS A 78 -29.56 9.83 4.28
N GLY A 79 -29.78 10.39 3.09
CA GLY A 79 -30.14 11.79 2.90
C GLY A 79 -28.99 12.78 3.07
N VAL A 80 -27.73 12.32 2.97
CA VAL A 80 -26.55 13.19 3.03
C VAL A 80 -26.43 14.01 1.75
N ALA A 81 -26.20 15.33 1.88
CA ALA A 81 -26.07 16.25 0.77
C ALA A 81 -24.65 16.21 0.14
N ILE A 82 -24.42 15.21 -0.70
CA ILE A 82 -23.17 15.10 -1.48
C ILE A 82 -23.23 16.05 -2.68
N LYS A 83 -22.19 16.87 -2.85
CA LYS A 83 -22.10 17.84 -3.96
C LYS A 83 -21.26 17.34 -5.12
N LYS A 84 -20.19 16.59 -4.82
CA LYS A 84 -19.23 16.09 -5.81
C LYS A 84 -18.40 14.95 -5.23
N VAL A 85 -17.77 14.19 -6.11
CA VAL A 85 -16.82 13.14 -5.73
C VAL A 85 -15.47 13.43 -6.37
N MET A 86 -14.41 13.03 -5.70
CA MET A 86 -13.03 13.16 -6.15
C MET A 86 -12.42 11.77 -6.27
N SER A 87 -11.67 11.51 -7.34
CA SER A 87 -11.03 10.22 -7.58
C SER A 87 -9.53 10.38 -7.82
N PRO A 88 -8.70 9.47 -7.30
CA PRO A 88 -7.29 9.38 -7.68
C PRO A 88 -7.13 8.66 -9.05
N GLU A 89 -6.01 7.96 -9.24
CA GLU A 89 -5.46 7.42 -10.50
C GLU A 89 -6.27 6.31 -11.21
N HIS A 90 -7.18 5.59 -10.54
CA HIS A 90 -7.85 4.39 -11.09
C HIS A 90 -9.38 4.53 -11.26
N GLY A 91 -9.88 5.77 -11.23
CA GLY A 91 -11.29 6.09 -11.41
C GLY A 91 -12.19 5.76 -10.21
N PHE A 92 -13.41 6.29 -10.24
CA PHE A 92 -14.28 6.31 -9.06
C PHE A 92 -15.04 4.99 -8.81
N ARG A 93 -15.56 4.33 -9.86
CA ARG A 93 -16.35 3.08 -9.74
C ARG A 93 -15.60 1.83 -10.22
N GLY A 94 -14.31 1.96 -10.58
CA GLY A 94 -13.48 0.82 -11.04
C GLY A 94 -13.75 0.37 -12.48
N ASN A 95 -14.57 1.11 -13.23
CA ASN A 95 -14.82 0.89 -14.66
C ASN A 95 -13.80 1.60 -15.57
N ALA A 96 -12.89 2.40 -15.01
CA ALA A 96 -11.86 3.12 -15.75
C ALA A 96 -10.49 2.47 -15.57
N GLY A 97 -9.70 2.44 -16.63
CA GLY A 97 -8.39 1.83 -16.65
C GLY A 97 -7.26 2.62 -15.97
N ALA A 98 -6.17 1.95 -15.59
CA ALA A 98 -4.94 2.63 -15.17
C ALA A 98 -4.36 3.49 -16.31
N GLY A 99 -4.28 4.80 -16.10
CA GLY A 99 -3.72 5.75 -17.07
C GLY A 99 -4.69 6.19 -18.18
N GLU A 100 -5.92 5.66 -18.23
CA GLU A 100 -6.98 6.28 -19.01
C GLU A 100 -7.33 7.59 -18.32
N HIS A 101 -7.43 8.69 -19.07
CA HIS A 101 -7.93 9.94 -18.53
C HIS A 101 -9.30 9.66 -17.90
N VAL A 102 -9.34 9.62 -16.57
CA VAL A 102 -10.57 9.86 -15.82
C VAL A 102 -10.85 11.33 -16.06
N ALA A 103 -11.48 11.64 -17.20
CA ALA A 103 -11.89 13.00 -17.48
C ALA A 103 -12.89 13.41 -16.42
N ASP A 104 -12.89 14.70 -16.08
CA ASP A 104 -13.97 15.27 -15.29
C ASP A 104 -15.30 14.89 -15.94
N GLY A 105 -16.22 14.44 -15.12
CA GLY A 105 -17.39 13.74 -15.62
C GLY A 105 -18.52 13.73 -14.61
N LYS A 106 -19.45 12.80 -14.82
CA LYS A 106 -20.54 12.55 -13.88
C LYS A 106 -20.59 11.07 -13.56
N ASP A 107 -20.84 10.74 -12.30
CA ASP A 107 -21.15 9.39 -11.91
C ASP A 107 -22.49 8.99 -12.54
N ALA A 108 -22.47 7.99 -13.44
CA ALA A 108 -23.64 7.62 -14.24
C ALA A 108 -24.86 7.22 -13.39
N LYS A 109 -24.62 6.70 -12.17
CA LYS A 109 -25.67 6.26 -11.25
C LYS A 109 -26.32 7.43 -10.49
N THR A 110 -25.51 8.36 -9.99
CA THR A 110 -25.99 9.43 -9.08
C THR A 110 -26.09 10.81 -9.74
N GLY A 111 -25.47 10.99 -10.90
CA GLY A 111 -25.35 12.29 -11.57
C GLY A 111 -24.36 13.25 -10.93
N LEU A 112 -23.67 12.84 -9.85
CA LEU A 112 -22.70 13.68 -9.14
C LEU A 112 -21.49 13.99 -10.03
N PRO A 113 -20.99 15.24 -10.01
CA PRO A 113 -19.72 15.59 -10.65
C PRO A 113 -18.57 14.75 -10.09
N ILE A 114 -17.71 14.26 -10.98
CA ILE A 114 -16.45 13.59 -10.66
C ILE A 114 -15.31 14.54 -11.00
N ILE A 115 -14.47 14.84 -10.01
CA ILE A 115 -13.21 15.57 -10.16
C ILE A 115 -12.05 14.57 -10.17
N SER A 116 -11.21 14.63 -11.18
CA SER A 116 -9.99 13.82 -11.25
C SER A 116 -8.83 14.49 -10.52
N LEU A 117 -8.36 13.89 -9.43
CA LEU A 117 -7.13 14.30 -8.73
C LEU A 117 -5.90 13.58 -9.30
N TYR A 118 -5.94 13.31 -10.60
CA TYR A 118 -4.87 12.71 -11.37
C TYR A 118 -4.76 13.39 -12.74
N GLY A 119 -3.55 13.47 -13.30
CA GLY A 119 -3.30 14.23 -14.52
C GLY A 119 -3.15 15.73 -14.24
N ASN A 120 -4.19 16.52 -14.54
CA ASN A 120 -4.15 18.00 -14.55
C ASN A 120 -3.66 18.60 -13.23
N HIS A 121 -4.22 18.13 -12.11
CA HIS A 121 -3.76 18.46 -10.77
C HIS A 121 -3.99 17.27 -9.84
N ARG A 122 -3.19 17.18 -8.78
CA ARG A 122 -3.28 16.13 -7.74
C ARG A 122 -3.76 16.66 -6.39
N LYS A 123 -3.62 17.97 -6.18
CA LYS A 123 -4.13 18.69 -5.03
C LYS A 123 -5.48 19.30 -5.42
N PRO A 124 -6.55 19.15 -4.60
CA PRO A 124 -7.78 19.89 -4.82
C PRO A 124 -7.50 21.40 -4.92
N THR A 125 -8.08 22.03 -5.92
CA THR A 125 -8.04 23.47 -6.11
C THR A 125 -9.04 24.18 -5.19
N LYS A 126 -8.97 25.51 -5.14
CA LYS A 126 -9.96 26.32 -4.43
C LYS A 126 -11.36 26.09 -5.00
N GLU A 127 -11.46 25.97 -6.32
CA GLU A 127 -12.70 25.76 -7.06
C GLU A 127 -13.29 24.36 -6.77
N ASP A 128 -12.43 23.34 -6.63
CA ASP A 128 -12.87 22.00 -6.23
C ASP A 128 -13.50 21.99 -4.84
N LEU A 129 -13.00 22.83 -3.94
CA LEU A 129 -13.47 22.94 -2.56
C LEU A 129 -14.53 24.02 -2.35
N ASP A 130 -14.95 24.73 -3.41
CA ASP A 130 -15.95 25.79 -3.29
C ASP A 130 -17.28 25.23 -2.74
N SER A 131 -17.80 25.94 -1.72
CA SER A 131 -19.01 25.58 -0.97
C SER A 131 -19.00 24.19 -0.32
N ILE A 132 -17.84 23.56 -0.13
CA ILE A 132 -17.70 22.28 0.59
C ILE A 132 -17.35 22.56 2.05
N ASP A 133 -18.11 21.96 2.98
CA ASP A 133 -17.84 22.06 4.41
C ASP A 133 -16.94 20.93 4.91
N VAL A 134 -17.08 19.74 4.32
CA VAL A 134 -16.40 18.52 4.75
C VAL A 134 -16.00 17.69 3.53
N VAL A 135 -14.75 17.20 3.52
CA VAL A 135 -14.33 16.12 2.63
C VAL A 135 -14.19 14.82 3.42
N VAL A 136 -14.88 13.78 2.97
CA VAL A 136 -14.71 12.42 3.51
C VAL A 136 -13.71 11.67 2.63
N PHE A 137 -12.63 11.18 3.22
CA PHE A 137 -11.61 10.35 2.57
C PHE A 137 -11.85 8.88 2.91
N ASP A 138 -12.04 8.04 1.90
CA ASP A 138 -12.24 6.60 2.07
C ASP A 138 -11.55 5.81 0.96
N LEU A 139 -10.32 5.38 1.17
CA LEU A 139 -9.54 4.62 0.18
C LEU A 139 -8.79 3.47 0.86
N GLN A 140 -8.83 2.29 0.23
CA GLN A 140 -8.00 1.16 0.64
C GLN A 140 -6.56 1.32 0.10
N ASP A 141 -5.62 1.61 1.00
CA ASP A 141 -4.19 1.64 0.74
C ASP A 141 -3.55 0.23 0.85
N VAL A 142 -2.25 0.10 0.59
CA VAL A 142 -1.49 -1.16 0.68
C VAL A 142 -0.25 -1.06 1.57
N GLY A 143 -0.02 0.05 2.28
CA GLY A 143 1.00 0.17 3.31
C GLY A 143 2.41 0.45 2.83
N THR A 144 2.55 1.08 1.66
CA THR A 144 3.86 1.39 1.07
C THR A 144 3.94 2.85 0.65
N ARG A 145 5.10 3.48 0.89
CA ARG A 145 5.32 4.91 0.65
C ARG A 145 5.06 5.34 -0.80
N PHE A 146 5.34 4.47 -1.76
CA PHE A 146 5.14 4.73 -3.19
C PHE A 146 3.75 4.37 -3.70
N TYR A 147 2.84 3.88 -2.86
CA TYR A 147 1.42 3.82 -3.19
C TYR A 147 0.78 5.18 -2.88
N THR A 148 0.29 5.85 -3.91
CA THR A 148 0.12 7.32 -3.88
C THR A 148 -1.16 7.80 -3.17
N TYR A 149 -1.95 6.93 -2.57
CA TYR A 149 -3.16 7.36 -1.83
C TYR A 149 -2.79 8.15 -0.57
N ILE A 150 -1.71 7.80 0.14
CA ILE A 150 -1.22 8.63 1.26
C ILE A 150 -0.68 10.00 0.80
N SER A 151 -0.13 10.09 -0.42
CA SER A 151 0.31 11.35 -1.02
C SER A 151 -0.88 12.22 -1.45
N THR A 152 -1.93 11.57 -1.95
CA THR A 152 -3.22 12.20 -2.26
C THR A 152 -3.89 12.73 -0.99
N LEU A 153 -3.88 11.94 0.09
CA LEU A 153 -4.37 12.35 1.41
C LEU A 153 -3.62 13.59 1.93
N GLN A 154 -2.29 13.62 1.84
CA GLN A 154 -1.52 14.80 2.24
C GLN A 154 -1.95 16.05 1.46
N TYR A 155 -2.06 15.96 0.13
CA TYR A 155 -2.51 17.10 -0.68
C TYR A 155 -3.94 17.52 -0.36
N LEU A 156 -4.85 16.57 -0.11
CA LEU A 156 -6.19 16.86 0.35
C LEU A 156 -6.17 17.63 1.67
N MET A 157 -5.42 17.14 2.66
CA MET A 157 -5.31 17.79 3.98
C MET A 157 -4.71 19.20 3.89
N GLU A 158 -3.69 19.41 3.05
CA GLU A 158 -3.13 20.73 2.79
C GLU A 158 -4.17 21.69 2.19
N ALA A 159 -4.89 21.25 1.15
CA ALA A 159 -5.92 22.07 0.50
C ALA A 159 -7.08 22.39 1.44
N CYS A 160 -7.54 21.39 2.20
CA CYS A 160 -8.62 21.56 3.16
C CYS A 160 -8.22 22.50 4.31
N ALA A 161 -6.99 22.41 4.82
CA ALA A 161 -6.48 23.33 5.83
C ALA A 161 -6.40 24.78 5.31
N GLU A 162 -5.95 24.97 4.08
CA GLU A 162 -5.88 26.28 3.41
C GLU A 162 -7.26 26.92 3.19
N HIS A 163 -8.30 26.09 3.06
CA HIS A 163 -9.67 26.52 2.75
C HIS A 163 -10.68 26.32 3.88
N GLN A 164 -10.21 26.00 5.10
CA GLN A 164 -11.06 25.81 6.29
C GLN A 164 -12.14 24.73 6.11
N VAL A 165 -11.82 23.70 5.33
CA VAL A 165 -12.68 22.53 5.11
C VAL A 165 -12.26 21.41 6.05
N LYS A 166 -13.21 20.78 6.73
CA LYS A 166 -12.90 19.63 7.60
C LYS A 166 -12.63 18.38 6.78
N VAL A 167 -11.67 17.58 7.20
CA VAL A 167 -11.42 16.24 6.63
C VAL A 167 -11.88 15.17 7.62
N ILE A 168 -12.63 14.19 7.12
CA ILE A 168 -12.97 12.97 7.86
C ILE A 168 -12.34 11.78 7.14
N VAL A 169 -11.39 11.11 7.77
CA VAL A 169 -10.80 9.87 7.25
C VAL A 169 -11.59 8.68 7.78
N LEU A 170 -12.19 7.91 6.87
CA LEU A 170 -12.78 6.61 7.19
C LEU A 170 -11.66 5.58 7.10
N ASP A 171 -11.14 5.18 8.25
CA ASP A 171 -9.90 4.42 8.28
C ASP A 171 -10.09 2.97 7.81
N ARG A 172 -9.06 2.43 7.18
CA ARG A 172 -9.04 1.06 6.61
C ARG A 172 -7.75 0.34 7.01
N PRO A 173 -7.81 -1.00 7.22
CA PRO A 173 -6.64 -1.76 7.61
C PRO A 173 -5.50 -1.63 6.59
N ASN A 174 -4.28 -1.63 7.08
CA ASN A 174 -3.09 -1.71 6.25
C ASN A 174 -2.72 -3.19 6.05
N PRO A 175 -2.79 -3.76 4.82
CA PRO A 175 -2.43 -5.17 4.59
C PRO A 175 -0.94 -5.47 4.82
N ASN A 176 -0.07 -4.46 4.76
CA ASN A 176 1.35 -4.51 5.13
C ASN A 176 1.61 -3.78 6.47
N GLY A 177 0.60 -3.70 7.35
CA GLY A 177 0.65 -3.03 8.65
C GLY A 177 1.49 -3.75 9.71
N TYR A 178 1.88 -5.00 9.44
CA TYR A 178 2.49 -5.94 10.39
C TYR A 178 4.01 -5.82 10.53
N PHE A 179 4.63 -4.88 9.81
CA PHE A 179 6.06 -4.60 9.90
C PHE A 179 6.41 -3.18 9.43
N VAL A 180 7.66 -2.78 9.66
CA VAL A 180 8.26 -1.54 9.17
C VAL A 180 9.63 -1.88 8.59
N ASP A 181 9.87 -1.51 7.34
CA ASP A 181 11.16 -1.77 6.69
C ASP A 181 11.47 -0.81 5.52
N GLY A 182 12.75 -0.78 5.16
CA GLY A 182 13.30 -0.02 4.05
C GLY A 182 13.85 1.35 4.44
N PRO A 183 14.64 1.97 3.54
CA PRO A 183 15.28 3.26 3.77
C PRO A 183 14.27 4.39 4.00
N ILE A 184 14.62 5.30 4.91
CA ILE A 184 13.91 6.56 5.13
C ILE A 184 14.10 7.47 3.92
N LEU A 185 13.01 8.11 3.47
CA LEU A 185 13.07 9.08 2.39
C LEU A 185 13.93 10.29 2.79
N GLU A 186 14.94 10.58 1.98
CA GLU A 186 15.70 11.83 2.06
C GLU A 186 15.02 12.93 1.22
N SER A 187 15.06 14.17 1.71
CA SER A 187 14.33 15.31 1.12
C SER A 187 14.61 15.53 -0.37
N LYS A 188 15.84 15.29 -0.83
CA LYS A 188 16.23 15.41 -2.25
C LYS A 188 15.51 14.43 -3.19
N TYR A 189 14.94 13.35 -2.67
CA TYR A 189 14.17 12.36 -3.46
C TYR A 189 12.66 12.51 -3.30
N LYS A 190 12.21 13.54 -2.57
CA LYS A 190 10.79 13.85 -2.40
C LYS A 190 10.09 13.98 -3.75
N SER A 191 8.99 13.26 -3.90
CA SER A 191 8.13 13.29 -5.09
C SER A 191 6.72 12.78 -4.73
N PHE A 192 5.82 12.66 -5.71
CA PHE A 192 4.48 12.14 -5.45
C PHE A 192 4.45 10.65 -5.07
N VAL A 193 5.52 9.89 -5.31
CA VAL A 193 5.69 8.50 -4.83
C VAL A 193 6.44 8.42 -3.49
N GLY A 194 6.57 9.56 -2.80
CA GLY A 194 7.21 9.64 -1.50
C GLY A 194 7.35 11.08 -1.05
N MET A 195 6.45 11.53 -0.18
CA MET A 195 6.36 12.94 0.23
C MET A 195 7.01 13.27 1.58
N GLN A 196 7.16 12.26 2.44
CA GLN A 196 7.57 12.44 3.84
C GLN A 196 8.69 11.49 4.25
N PRO A 197 9.50 11.83 5.28
CA PRO A 197 10.64 11.04 5.75
C PRO A 197 10.19 9.80 6.52
N ILE A 198 9.47 8.91 5.84
CA ILE A 198 8.98 7.62 6.33
C ILE A 198 9.70 6.48 5.57
N PRO A 199 9.80 5.26 6.12
CA PRO A 199 10.38 4.11 5.43
C PRO A 199 9.52 3.65 4.23
N ILE A 200 10.00 2.67 3.47
CA ILE A 200 9.23 2.11 2.34
C ILE A 200 7.94 1.48 2.84
N VAL A 201 8.03 0.61 3.85
CA VAL A 201 6.88 0.04 4.56
C VAL A 201 6.77 0.78 5.89
N HIS A 202 5.72 1.58 6.03
CA HIS A 202 5.54 2.44 7.21
C HIS A 202 4.74 1.77 8.32
N GLY A 203 4.03 0.67 8.04
CA GLY A 203 3.31 -0.10 9.06
C GLY A 203 2.17 0.68 9.75
N MET A 204 1.64 1.70 9.10
CA MET A 204 0.55 2.56 9.63
C MET A 204 -0.67 2.47 8.72
N THR A 205 -1.86 2.59 9.28
CA THR A 205 -3.10 2.85 8.53
C THR A 205 -3.10 4.27 7.95
N VAL A 206 -4.05 4.56 7.05
CA VAL A 206 -4.18 5.91 6.47
C VAL A 206 -4.63 6.93 7.51
N GLY A 207 -5.47 6.53 8.48
CA GLY A 207 -5.90 7.37 9.59
C GLY A 207 -4.74 7.75 10.52
N GLU A 208 -3.91 6.79 10.92
CA GLU A 208 -2.73 7.07 11.75
C GLU A 208 -1.71 7.93 11.01
N TYR A 209 -1.53 7.72 9.69
CA TYR A 209 -0.69 8.58 8.87
C TYR A 209 -1.24 10.01 8.77
N ALA A 210 -2.55 10.19 8.65
CA ALA A 210 -3.18 11.52 8.69
C ALA A 210 -2.89 12.25 10.01
N LEU A 211 -3.05 11.55 11.13
CA LEU A 211 -2.72 12.10 12.46
C LEU A 211 -1.25 12.49 12.56
N MET A 212 -0.34 11.65 12.04
CA MET A 212 1.09 11.93 11.99
C MET A 212 1.43 13.15 11.14
N LEU A 213 0.81 13.31 9.96
CA LEU A 213 0.99 14.49 9.10
C LEU A 213 0.67 15.79 9.86
N ASN A 214 -0.45 15.82 10.58
CA ASN A 214 -0.88 16.96 11.38
C ASN A 214 0.03 17.17 12.62
N GLY A 215 0.35 16.09 13.34
CA GLY A 215 1.06 16.14 14.61
C GLY A 215 2.53 16.54 14.48
N GLU A 216 3.20 16.04 13.44
CA GLU A 216 4.61 16.38 13.16
C GLU A 216 4.76 17.66 12.32
N GLY A 217 3.65 18.34 11.96
CA GLY A 217 3.69 19.58 11.18
C GLY A 217 4.23 19.37 9.76
N TRP A 218 3.93 18.22 9.15
CA TRP A 218 4.47 17.80 7.86
C TRP A 218 3.67 18.29 6.65
N LEU A 219 2.48 18.86 6.89
CA LEU A 219 1.75 19.58 5.86
C LEU A 219 2.52 20.84 5.46
N LYS A 220 2.40 21.24 4.20
CA LYS A 220 3.04 22.44 3.67
C LYS A 220 2.77 23.66 4.54
N ASP A 221 3.80 24.48 4.76
CA ASP A 221 3.75 25.70 5.59
C ASP A 221 3.28 25.44 7.04
N SER A 222 3.39 24.18 7.51
CA SER A 222 2.97 23.72 8.84
C SER A 222 1.50 24.00 9.15
N VAL A 223 0.65 24.10 8.12
CA VAL A 223 -0.80 24.23 8.31
C VAL A 223 -1.34 22.99 9.06
N LYS A 224 -2.45 23.16 9.77
CA LYS A 224 -3.12 22.07 10.48
C LYS A 224 -4.51 21.88 9.91
N CYS A 225 -4.78 20.68 9.43
CA CYS A 225 -6.11 20.31 8.96
C CYS A 225 -7.04 20.07 10.15
N ASP A 226 -8.27 20.59 10.13
CA ASP A 226 -9.34 20.07 11.00
C ASP A 226 -9.64 18.64 10.54
N LEU A 227 -9.20 17.67 11.33
CA LEU A 227 -9.15 16.26 10.98
C LEU A 227 -9.94 15.46 12.00
N GLU A 228 -10.85 14.62 11.51
CA GLU A 228 -11.47 13.53 12.26
C GLU A 228 -11.02 12.19 11.65
N VAL A 229 -10.70 11.20 12.47
CA VAL A 229 -10.44 9.83 12.01
C VAL A 229 -11.47 8.90 12.62
N ILE A 230 -12.20 8.18 11.76
CA ILE A 230 -13.15 7.15 12.19
C ILE A 230 -12.41 5.81 12.22
N SER A 231 -12.04 5.38 13.43
CA SER A 231 -11.23 4.19 13.66
C SER A 231 -11.92 2.88 13.28
N ILE A 232 -11.09 1.89 12.97
CA ILE A 232 -11.48 0.50 12.74
C ILE A 232 -11.75 -0.19 14.09
N ILE A 233 -12.75 -1.05 14.16
CA ILE A 233 -13.03 -1.90 15.33
C ILE A 233 -12.53 -3.32 15.04
N GLY A 234 -11.78 -3.90 15.97
CA GLY A 234 -11.29 -5.28 15.89
C GLY A 234 -9.95 -5.47 15.16
N TYR A 235 -9.31 -4.39 14.72
CA TYR A 235 -8.02 -4.45 14.01
C TYR A 235 -6.80 -4.27 14.92
N ARG A 236 -5.73 -5.00 14.61
CA ARG A 236 -4.41 -4.92 15.25
C ARG A 236 -3.32 -4.99 14.19
N HIS A 237 -2.21 -4.29 14.37
CA HIS A 237 -1.15 -4.23 13.35
C HIS A 237 -0.53 -5.60 13.04
N ALA A 238 -0.48 -6.51 14.01
CA ALA A 238 0.07 -7.85 13.82
C ALA A 238 -0.76 -8.75 12.86
N GLN A 239 -1.97 -8.34 12.48
CA GLN A 239 -2.88 -9.13 11.65
C GLN A 239 -2.62 -8.93 10.15
N LEU A 240 -2.88 -9.97 9.35
CA LEU A 240 -2.81 -9.95 7.90
C LEU A 240 -4.21 -9.75 7.31
N TYR A 241 -4.63 -8.49 7.15
CA TYR A 241 -5.92 -8.18 6.55
C TYR A 241 -5.99 -8.61 5.07
N GLN A 242 -7.05 -9.33 4.72
CA GLN A 242 -7.34 -9.78 3.37
C GLN A 242 -8.30 -8.82 2.67
N LEU A 243 -7.85 -8.16 1.61
CA LEU A 243 -8.66 -7.17 0.90
C LEU A 243 -9.81 -7.84 0.13
N PRO A 244 -11.06 -7.35 0.25
CA PRO A 244 -12.18 -7.87 -0.52
C PRO A 244 -12.14 -7.43 -1.99
N ILE A 245 -11.54 -6.29 -2.26
CA ILE A 245 -11.51 -5.62 -3.56
C ILE A 245 -10.06 -5.27 -3.87
N LYS A 246 -9.62 -5.60 -5.09
CA LYS A 246 -8.29 -5.21 -5.56
C LYS A 246 -8.12 -3.68 -5.53
N PRO A 247 -7.06 -3.15 -4.90
CA PRO A 247 -6.89 -1.71 -4.71
C PRO A 247 -6.43 -1.00 -5.99
N SER A 248 -5.84 -1.75 -6.93
CA SER A 248 -5.39 -1.30 -8.25
C SER A 248 -5.57 -2.43 -9.29
N PRO A 249 -5.77 -2.12 -10.59
CA PRO A 249 -5.79 -3.13 -11.65
C PRO A 249 -4.56 -4.05 -11.68
N ASN A 250 -3.39 -3.55 -11.26
CA ASN A 250 -2.13 -4.32 -11.24
C ASN A 250 -1.82 -4.95 -9.88
N LEU A 251 -2.69 -4.82 -8.88
CA LEU A 251 -2.58 -5.54 -7.61
C LEU A 251 -3.79 -6.48 -7.45
N PRO A 252 -3.96 -7.49 -8.32
CA PRO A 252 -5.17 -8.29 -8.39
C PRO A 252 -5.32 -9.30 -7.23
N THR A 253 -4.24 -9.60 -6.52
CA THR A 253 -4.17 -10.69 -5.52
C THR A 253 -3.48 -10.22 -4.23
N MET A 254 -3.72 -10.92 -3.12
CA MET A 254 -2.99 -10.66 -1.88
C MET A 254 -1.49 -10.96 -2.04
N GLU A 255 -1.13 -11.96 -2.85
CA GLU A 255 0.26 -12.24 -3.21
C GLU A 255 0.94 -11.03 -3.85
N SER A 256 0.29 -10.37 -4.81
CA SER A 256 0.81 -9.15 -5.44
C SER A 256 0.95 -8.00 -4.43
N ILE A 257 0.01 -7.86 -3.49
CA ILE A 257 0.03 -6.83 -2.43
C ILE A 257 1.19 -7.04 -1.46
N TYR A 258 1.46 -8.27 -1.05
CA TYR A 258 2.57 -8.58 -0.16
C TYR A 258 3.94 -8.49 -0.84
N LEU A 259 4.01 -8.77 -2.15
CA LEU A 259 5.23 -8.59 -2.93
C LEU A 259 5.47 -7.13 -3.33
N TYR A 260 4.44 -6.29 -3.35
CA TYR A 260 4.50 -4.91 -3.82
C TYR A 260 5.60 -4.05 -3.15
N PRO A 261 5.80 -4.07 -1.80
CA PRO A 261 6.90 -3.37 -1.14
C PRO A 261 8.29 -3.67 -1.72
N THR A 262 8.48 -4.90 -2.19
CA THR A 262 9.73 -5.37 -2.77
C THR A 262 9.77 -5.11 -4.28
N LEU A 263 8.74 -5.57 -5.00
CA LEU A 263 8.79 -5.65 -6.45
C LEU A 263 8.55 -4.31 -7.14
N CYS A 264 7.90 -3.35 -6.48
CA CYS A 264 7.73 -2.01 -7.04
C CYS A 264 9.07 -1.30 -7.25
N LEU A 265 10.12 -1.64 -6.51
CA LEU A 265 11.47 -1.09 -6.72
C LEU A 265 12.03 -1.42 -8.11
N PHE A 266 11.62 -2.54 -8.72
CA PHE A 266 11.99 -2.89 -10.10
C PHE A 266 11.31 -2.00 -11.16
N GLU A 267 10.30 -1.20 -10.81
CA GLU A 267 9.81 -0.18 -11.75
C GLU A 267 10.91 0.82 -12.09
N GLY A 268 11.80 1.09 -11.14
CA GLY A 268 13.02 1.87 -11.32
C GLY A 268 14.17 1.15 -12.02
N THR A 269 14.00 -0.05 -12.57
CA THR A 269 15.07 -0.79 -13.28
C THR A 269 14.68 -1.13 -14.71
N VAL A 270 15.52 -1.85 -15.46
CA VAL A 270 15.19 -2.37 -16.79
C VAL A 270 14.25 -3.59 -16.75
N MET A 271 14.00 -4.17 -15.57
CA MET A 271 13.26 -5.43 -15.41
C MET A 271 11.76 -5.23 -15.60
N SER A 272 11.10 -6.22 -16.21
CA SER A 272 9.65 -6.36 -16.15
C SER A 272 9.24 -6.94 -14.79
N ILE A 273 8.12 -6.46 -14.26
CA ILE A 273 7.48 -6.91 -13.02
C ILE A 273 6.16 -7.65 -13.30
N GLY A 274 6.00 -8.19 -14.51
CA GLY A 274 4.80 -8.92 -14.91
C GLY A 274 3.58 -8.07 -15.23
N ARG A 275 3.68 -6.73 -15.25
CA ARG A 275 2.65 -5.88 -15.87
C ARG A 275 2.43 -6.32 -17.33
N GLY A 276 1.19 -6.33 -17.79
CA GLY A 276 0.83 -6.91 -19.09
C GLY A 276 0.72 -8.44 -19.09
N THR A 277 0.64 -9.07 -17.91
CA THR A 277 0.35 -10.50 -17.75
C THR A 277 -0.81 -10.68 -16.77
N LYS A 278 -1.21 -11.92 -16.50
CA LYS A 278 -2.20 -12.25 -15.45
C LYS A 278 -1.62 -12.14 -14.01
N LYS A 279 -0.31 -11.91 -13.87
CA LYS A 279 0.42 -11.98 -12.59
C LYS A 279 1.35 -10.77 -12.37
N PRO A 280 0.85 -9.53 -12.49
CA PRO A 280 1.64 -8.34 -12.16
C PRO A 280 2.07 -8.37 -10.69
N PHE A 281 3.30 -7.94 -10.41
CA PHE A 281 3.92 -8.00 -9.08
C PHE A 281 3.96 -9.40 -8.47
N GLU A 282 3.91 -10.45 -9.30
CA GLU A 282 4.25 -11.82 -8.89
C GLU A 282 5.31 -12.43 -9.82
N LEU A 283 5.77 -11.67 -10.81
CA LEU A 283 6.78 -12.05 -11.79
C LEU A 283 7.86 -10.98 -11.84
N VAL A 284 9.11 -11.38 -12.05
CA VAL A 284 10.23 -10.47 -12.35
C VAL A 284 11.07 -11.09 -13.45
N GLY A 285 11.41 -10.36 -14.50
CA GLY A 285 12.19 -10.93 -15.60
C GLY A 285 12.67 -9.94 -16.65
N HIS A 286 13.59 -10.42 -17.48
CA HIS A 286 14.18 -9.68 -18.59
C HIS A 286 14.57 -10.67 -19.72
N PRO A 287 14.56 -10.25 -21.01
CA PRO A 287 14.93 -11.13 -22.12
C PRO A 287 16.36 -11.66 -22.08
N ASP A 288 17.27 -10.90 -21.46
CA ASP A 288 18.68 -11.26 -21.36
C ASP A 288 19.00 -12.24 -20.22
N LEU A 289 18.06 -12.50 -19.29
CA LEU A 289 18.25 -13.57 -18.31
C LEU A 289 18.10 -14.93 -19.01
N LYS A 290 19.07 -15.84 -18.84
CA LYS A 290 19.06 -17.14 -19.56
C LYS A 290 18.78 -18.36 -18.68
N GLU A 291 19.18 -18.31 -17.41
CA GLU A 291 19.20 -19.44 -16.46
C GLU A 291 17.87 -19.67 -15.71
N PHE A 292 16.74 -19.23 -16.26
CA PHE A 292 15.43 -19.38 -15.61
C PHE A 292 14.46 -20.16 -16.48
N ASP A 293 13.71 -21.07 -15.85
CA ASP A 293 12.66 -21.88 -16.48
C ASP A 293 11.36 -21.10 -16.70
N THR A 294 11.08 -20.13 -15.82
CA THR A 294 9.88 -19.29 -15.96
C THR A 294 10.08 -18.32 -17.12
N ILE A 295 9.17 -18.38 -18.09
CA ILE A 295 9.08 -17.45 -19.21
C ILE A 295 7.70 -16.77 -19.18
N PHE A 296 7.67 -15.46 -19.35
CA PHE A 296 6.45 -14.69 -19.53
C PHE A 296 6.66 -13.58 -20.55
N THR A 297 5.61 -13.19 -21.27
CA THR A 297 5.68 -12.11 -22.26
C THR A 297 4.67 -11.04 -21.87
N PRO A 298 5.11 -9.84 -21.46
CA PRO A 298 4.23 -8.70 -21.25
C PRO A 298 3.47 -8.35 -22.53
N GLN A 299 2.14 -8.17 -22.42
CA GLN A 299 1.26 -7.78 -23.50
C GLN A 299 0.38 -6.60 -23.08
N PRO A 300 0.00 -5.68 -23.99
CA PRO A 300 -0.95 -4.64 -23.68
C PRO A 300 -2.26 -5.22 -23.15
N ILE A 301 -2.69 -4.73 -21.99
CA ILE A 301 -4.00 -5.04 -21.42
C ILE A 301 -4.70 -3.70 -21.17
N ILE A 302 -5.72 -3.39 -21.97
CA ILE A 302 -6.48 -2.14 -21.88
C ILE A 302 -7.02 -1.98 -20.46
N GLY A 303 -6.80 -0.79 -19.92
CA GLY A 303 -7.16 -0.39 -18.57
C GLY A 303 -6.42 -1.09 -17.42
N VAL A 304 -5.44 -1.94 -17.69
CA VAL A 304 -4.57 -2.53 -16.67
C VAL A 304 -3.13 -2.08 -16.89
N ALA A 305 -2.57 -2.39 -18.06
CA ALA A 305 -1.21 -2.02 -18.45
C ALA A 305 -1.22 -1.83 -19.97
N PRO A 306 -1.62 -0.65 -20.47
CA PRO A 306 -1.68 -0.39 -21.92
C PRO A 306 -0.30 -0.38 -22.59
N HIS A 307 0.74 -0.02 -21.84
CA HIS A 307 2.13 0.05 -22.31
C HIS A 307 3.06 -0.62 -21.29
N PRO A 308 3.05 -1.96 -21.16
CA PRO A 308 3.88 -2.64 -20.18
C PRO A 308 5.35 -2.59 -20.59
N LYS A 309 6.25 -2.49 -19.60
CA LYS A 309 7.70 -2.56 -19.84
C LYS A 309 8.07 -3.91 -20.48
N LEU A 310 8.93 -3.88 -21.51
CA LEU A 310 9.33 -5.05 -22.30
C LEU A 310 8.14 -5.70 -23.04
N GLU A 311 7.22 -4.86 -23.52
CA GLU A 311 6.09 -5.27 -24.35
C GLU A 311 6.50 -6.20 -25.49
N SER A 312 5.79 -7.31 -25.63
CA SER A 312 6.02 -8.35 -26.64
C SER A 312 7.40 -9.02 -26.61
N GLN A 313 8.21 -8.79 -25.58
CA GLN A 313 9.51 -9.45 -25.42
C GLN A 313 9.42 -10.61 -24.42
N PRO A 314 9.86 -11.83 -24.78
CA PRO A 314 9.85 -12.96 -23.86
C PRO A 314 10.87 -12.72 -22.75
N CYS A 315 10.37 -12.59 -21.53
CA CYS A 315 11.15 -12.35 -20.33
C CYS A 315 11.34 -13.67 -19.58
N LYS A 316 12.58 -13.95 -19.18
CA LYS A 316 12.93 -15.04 -18.27
C LYS A 316 13.19 -14.48 -16.87
N GLY A 317 12.83 -15.22 -15.82
CA GLY A 317 13.13 -14.79 -14.46
C GLY A 317 12.36 -15.53 -13.37
N TYR A 318 11.95 -14.82 -12.32
CA TYR A 318 11.31 -15.38 -11.14
C TYR A 318 9.78 -15.43 -11.30
N SER A 319 9.17 -16.55 -10.91
CA SER A 319 7.76 -16.60 -10.51
C SER A 319 7.65 -16.68 -9.00
N LEU A 320 7.04 -15.67 -8.40
CA LEU A 320 7.04 -15.45 -6.96
C LEU A 320 5.65 -15.67 -6.32
N SER A 321 4.65 -16.12 -7.09
CA SER A 321 3.31 -16.44 -6.56
C SER A 321 3.38 -17.46 -5.42
N TYR A 322 4.11 -18.56 -5.61
CA TYR A 322 4.24 -19.60 -4.60
C TYR A 322 5.01 -19.12 -3.37
N TYR A 323 6.07 -18.34 -3.62
CA TYR A 323 6.81 -17.68 -2.55
C TYR A 323 5.88 -16.80 -1.72
N ALA A 324 5.09 -15.93 -2.35
CA ALA A 324 4.24 -14.99 -1.65
C ALA A 324 3.20 -15.74 -0.81
N LYS A 325 2.49 -16.69 -1.42
CA LYS A 325 1.46 -17.48 -0.75
C LYS A 325 1.94 -18.18 0.53
N ASN A 326 3.21 -18.60 0.59
CA ASN A 326 3.78 -19.38 1.68
C ASN A 326 4.76 -18.62 2.60
N ARG A 327 5.37 -17.52 2.13
CA ARG A 327 6.44 -16.81 2.84
C ARG A 327 5.99 -15.48 3.45
N THR A 328 4.92 -14.86 2.96
CA THR A 328 4.49 -13.52 3.41
C THR A 328 3.86 -13.53 4.80
N THR A 329 3.75 -14.69 5.44
CA THR A 329 3.38 -14.85 6.85
C THR A 329 4.57 -14.80 7.82
N TYR A 330 5.83 -14.76 7.36
CA TYR A 330 7.00 -14.77 8.27
C TYR A 330 8.02 -13.66 8.02
N GLU A 331 8.18 -13.22 6.77
CA GLU A 331 9.20 -12.22 6.43
C GLU A 331 8.67 -10.80 6.67
N LYS A 332 9.14 -10.18 7.76
CA LYS A 332 8.86 -8.79 8.14
C LYS A 332 9.84 -7.81 7.51
N SER A 333 10.16 -8.02 6.22
CA SER A 333 11.15 -7.22 5.51
C SER A 333 10.94 -7.23 4.00
N ILE A 334 11.42 -6.18 3.33
CA ILE A 334 11.54 -6.15 1.86
C ILE A 334 12.68 -7.09 1.42
N ASN A 335 12.54 -7.79 0.29
CA ASN A 335 13.57 -8.72 -0.18
C ASN A 335 14.63 -8.04 -1.06
N ILE A 336 15.90 -8.06 -0.64
CA ILE A 336 17.01 -7.45 -1.40
C ILE A 336 17.60 -8.42 -2.43
N TYR A 337 17.47 -9.73 -2.19
CA TYR A 337 18.13 -10.78 -2.98
C TYR A 337 17.76 -10.73 -4.46
N TRP A 338 16.48 -10.59 -4.81
CA TRP A 338 16.07 -10.63 -6.22
C TRP A 338 16.64 -9.48 -7.05
N ILE A 339 16.63 -8.26 -6.51
CA ILE A 339 17.10 -7.10 -7.25
C ILE A 339 18.62 -7.09 -7.38
N ALA A 340 19.33 -7.47 -6.32
CA ALA A 340 20.79 -7.61 -6.36
C ALA A 340 21.19 -8.73 -7.35
N THR A 341 20.51 -9.87 -7.32
CA THR A 341 20.79 -10.99 -8.23
C THR A 341 20.50 -10.62 -9.68
N ALA A 342 19.37 -9.94 -9.96
CA ALA A 342 19.05 -9.47 -11.31
C ALA A 342 20.10 -8.49 -11.84
N TYR A 343 20.57 -7.56 -11.00
CA TYR A 343 21.64 -6.62 -11.37
C TYR A 343 22.92 -7.35 -11.80
N PHE A 344 23.42 -8.28 -10.98
CA PHE A 344 24.64 -9.02 -11.29
C PHE A 344 24.47 -9.98 -12.48
N LYS A 345 23.32 -10.66 -12.61
CA LYS A 345 23.05 -11.56 -13.75
C LYS A 345 22.89 -10.83 -15.09
N LEU A 346 22.56 -9.53 -15.08
CA LEU A 346 22.57 -8.68 -16.29
C LEU A 346 23.93 -7.99 -16.53
N GLY A 347 24.98 -8.42 -15.84
CA GLY A 347 26.35 -7.96 -16.04
C GLY A 347 26.73 -6.70 -15.27
N GLY A 348 25.91 -6.26 -14.32
CA GLY A 348 26.24 -5.12 -13.44
C GLY A 348 26.40 -3.80 -14.19
N LYS A 349 25.56 -3.56 -15.21
CA LYS A 349 25.62 -2.36 -16.05
C LYS A 349 24.98 -1.17 -15.34
N ASP A 350 25.54 0.02 -15.55
CA ASP A 350 25.00 1.29 -15.02
C ASP A 350 23.54 1.53 -15.43
N GLU A 351 23.16 1.08 -16.63
CA GLU A 351 21.81 1.22 -17.20
C GLU A 351 20.74 0.39 -16.49
N PHE A 352 21.13 -0.58 -15.63
CA PHE A 352 20.16 -1.42 -14.93
C PHE A 352 19.20 -0.59 -14.07
N PHE A 353 19.72 0.45 -13.42
CA PHE A 353 18.94 1.36 -12.58
C PHE A 353 18.63 2.65 -13.32
N THR A 354 17.37 3.02 -13.36
CA THR A 354 16.91 4.34 -13.81
C THR A 354 16.94 5.34 -12.64
N SER A 355 16.86 6.64 -12.94
CA SER A 355 16.72 7.68 -11.91
C SER A 355 15.46 7.54 -11.05
N PHE A 356 14.45 6.78 -11.52
CA PHE A 356 13.24 6.52 -10.76
C PHE A 356 13.47 5.56 -9.58
N PHE A 357 14.51 4.71 -9.63
CA PHE A 357 14.86 3.82 -8.52
C PHE A 357 15.12 4.60 -7.23
N ASP A 358 15.95 5.64 -7.30
CA ASP A 358 16.34 6.43 -6.12
C ASP A 358 15.13 7.22 -5.57
N LYS A 359 14.13 7.55 -6.40
CA LYS A 359 12.84 8.14 -5.96
C LYS A 359 11.98 7.14 -5.19
N LEU A 360 11.86 5.90 -5.68
CA LEU A 360 11.11 4.83 -5.01
C LEU A 360 11.79 4.41 -3.71
N ALA A 361 13.10 4.18 -3.75
CA ALA A 361 13.92 3.86 -2.57
C ALA A 361 14.00 5.05 -1.60
N GLY A 362 13.89 6.27 -2.10
CA GLY A 362 13.99 7.49 -1.30
C GLY A 362 15.41 7.83 -0.85
N THR A 363 16.41 7.13 -1.38
CA THR A 363 17.84 7.40 -1.21
C THR A 363 18.62 6.77 -2.36
N ASP A 364 19.77 7.32 -2.74
CA ASP A 364 20.72 6.66 -3.66
C ASP A 364 21.59 5.63 -2.96
N LYS A 365 21.63 5.63 -1.62
CA LYS A 365 22.46 4.72 -0.84
C LYS A 365 22.14 3.26 -1.17
N PHE A 366 20.86 2.92 -1.26
CA PHE A 366 20.44 1.54 -1.50
C PHE A 366 20.95 1.02 -2.86
N ARG A 367 20.78 1.80 -3.93
CA ARG A 367 21.34 1.48 -5.25
C ARG A 367 22.85 1.35 -5.22
N LYS A 368 23.54 2.34 -4.64
CA LYS A 368 25.00 2.37 -4.54
C LYS A 368 25.55 1.17 -3.78
N GLN A 369 24.86 0.71 -2.74
CA GLN A 369 25.25 -0.47 -1.98
C GLN A 369 25.07 -1.76 -2.78
N ILE A 370 23.98 -1.90 -3.54
CA ILE A 370 23.81 -3.04 -4.46
C ILE A 370 24.94 -3.08 -5.49
N ILE A 371 25.23 -1.94 -6.14
CA ILE A 371 26.32 -1.80 -7.12
C ILE A 371 27.67 -2.18 -6.50
N ALA A 372 27.92 -1.76 -5.27
CA ALA A 372 29.14 -2.07 -4.53
C ALA A 372 29.21 -3.52 -3.99
N GLY A 373 28.20 -4.36 -4.27
CA GLY A 373 28.17 -5.76 -3.81
C GLY A 373 28.07 -5.91 -2.30
N LYS A 374 27.48 -4.93 -1.62
CA LYS A 374 27.26 -4.99 -0.17
C LYS A 374 26.34 -6.15 0.19
N THR A 375 26.63 -6.78 1.33
CA THR A 375 25.79 -7.85 1.88
C THR A 375 24.44 -7.29 2.32
N GLU A 376 23.43 -8.15 2.39
CA GLU A 376 22.10 -7.78 2.90
C GLU A 376 22.18 -7.17 4.30
N GLN A 377 23.05 -7.70 5.18
CA GLN A 377 23.26 -7.17 6.52
C GLN A 377 23.80 -5.73 6.50
N GLU A 378 24.80 -5.45 5.66
CA GLU A 378 25.36 -4.09 5.53
C GLU A 378 24.33 -3.09 4.98
N ILE A 379 23.54 -3.52 3.98
CA ILE A 379 22.47 -2.69 3.40
C ILE A 379 21.43 -2.35 4.46
N ARG A 380 20.92 -3.35 5.19
CA ARG A 380 19.90 -3.14 6.24
C ARG A 380 20.42 -2.30 7.40
N ALA A 381 21.67 -2.51 7.81
CA ALA A 381 22.30 -1.72 8.85
C ALA A 381 22.25 -0.21 8.53
N SER A 382 22.32 0.16 7.25
CA SER A 382 22.34 1.57 6.84
C SER A 382 21.03 2.34 7.03
N TRP A 383 19.90 1.66 7.20
CA TRP A 383 18.61 2.29 7.49
C TRP A 383 18.00 1.90 8.84
N HIS A 384 18.68 1.04 9.60
CA HIS A 384 18.18 0.55 10.89
C HIS A 384 17.93 1.67 11.90
N GLU A 385 18.88 2.62 12.03
CA GLU A 385 18.72 3.78 12.91
C GLU A 385 17.51 4.64 12.49
N GLY A 386 17.36 4.89 11.19
CA GLY A 386 16.23 5.64 10.63
C GLY A 386 14.89 4.97 10.94
N ILE A 387 14.82 3.64 10.84
CA ILE A 387 13.63 2.86 11.22
C ILE A 387 13.33 3.01 12.72
N ASN A 388 14.34 2.89 13.58
CA ASN A 388 14.13 3.01 15.04
C ASN A 388 13.61 4.40 15.41
N ASN A 389 14.17 5.45 14.81
CA ASN A 389 13.69 6.81 15.00
C ASN A 389 12.24 6.98 14.50
N PHE A 390 11.92 6.43 13.32
CA PHE A 390 10.57 6.45 12.79
C PHE A 390 9.57 5.72 13.70
N LYS A 391 9.93 4.55 14.24
CA LYS A 391 9.08 3.79 15.17
C LYS A 391 8.77 4.56 16.46
N ILE A 392 9.73 5.32 16.98
CA ILE A 392 9.49 6.21 18.13
C ILE A 392 8.46 7.30 17.78
N ILE A 393 8.57 7.90 16.59
CA ILE A 393 7.64 8.94 16.13
C ILE A 393 6.24 8.35 15.88
N ARG A 394 6.15 7.24 15.13
CA ARG A 394 4.86 6.62 14.76
C ARG A 394 4.04 6.21 15.97
N LYS A 395 4.69 5.76 17.06
CA LYS A 395 4.03 5.29 18.29
C LYS A 395 3.13 6.34 18.94
N LYS A 396 3.40 7.64 18.71
CA LYS A 396 2.54 8.73 19.18
C LYS A 396 1.17 8.79 18.50
N TYR A 397 1.06 8.18 17.32
CA TYR A 397 -0.08 8.32 16.40
C TYR A 397 -0.80 7.01 16.14
N LEU A 398 -0.35 5.89 16.72
CA LEU A 398 -1.02 4.60 16.56
C LEU A 398 -2.39 4.62 17.25
N LEU A 399 -3.39 4.16 16.52
CA LEU A 399 -4.77 3.98 16.98
C LEU A 399 -5.05 2.53 17.37
N TYR A 400 -4.22 1.60 16.91
CA TYR A 400 -4.41 0.17 17.07
C TYR A 400 -3.22 -0.46 17.81
N PRO A 401 -3.43 -1.62 18.49
CA PRO A 401 -2.32 -2.35 19.11
C PRO A 401 -1.22 -2.64 18.09
N ASP A 402 0.01 -2.22 18.43
CA ASP A 402 1.20 -2.42 17.60
C ASP A 402 1.61 -3.91 17.60
N PHE A 403 2.50 -4.27 16.68
CA PHE A 403 3.12 -5.60 16.61
C PHE A 403 4.39 -5.72 17.46
N GLU A 404 4.77 -4.68 18.19
CA GLU A 404 5.99 -4.57 19.03
C GLU A 404 5.70 -4.48 20.53
#